data_AF-M5T721-F1
#
_entry.id   AF-M5T721-F1
#
_cell.length_a   1.000
_cell.length_b   1.000
_cell.length_c   1.000
_cell.angle_alpha   90.00
_cell.angle_beta   90.00
_cell.angle_gamma   90.00
#
_symmetry.space_group_name_H-M   'P 1'
#
loop_
_entity.id
_entity.type
_entity.pdbx_description
1 polymer ?
#
loop_
_entity_poly.entity_id
_entity_poly.type
_entity_poly.pdbx_seq_one_letter_code
_entity_poly.pdbx_strand_id
1 'polypeptide(L)'
;MAKLLYLRDVGPTEVGGFGISNADDLLLVKDIQLVEQVCTVVSVEFDDDSVADFFDSQVDAGRQPEQFARIWIHTHPGASPSPSGTDEETFKRCFGGVDWAVMHILAEEGNTYTRARFNVGPGTEHRLRCRTVFSSEFPASDHEEWFMEYCDNVTVYDPFASSRLLADAYDEADWWEQAPSAADRWSDSLLEAGL
;
A
#
# COMPACT_ATOMS: atom_id res chain seq x y z
N MET A 1 3.01 16.24 -0.39
CA MET A 1 3.70 15.44 0.65
C MET A 1 2.87 15.31 1.92
N ALA A 2 2.28 16.39 2.45
CA ALA A 2 1.44 16.32 3.67
C ALA A 2 0.29 15.31 3.56
N LYS A 3 -0.52 15.40 2.50
CA LYS A 3 -1.60 14.43 2.22
C LYS A 3 -1.11 12.98 2.17
N LEU A 4 -0.02 12.70 1.47
CA LEU A 4 0.52 11.34 1.37
C LEU A 4 1.00 10.76 2.71
N LEU A 5 1.65 11.59 3.55
CA LEU A 5 2.02 11.19 4.91
C LEU A 5 0.77 10.91 5.76
N TYR A 6 -0.23 11.78 5.67
CA TYR A 6 -1.50 11.60 6.36
C TYR A 6 -2.15 10.27 5.96
N LEU A 7 -2.32 10.01 4.66
CA LEU A 7 -2.94 8.79 4.15
C LEU A 7 -2.22 7.51 4.57
N ARG A 8 -0.88 7.51 4.65
CA ARG A 8 -0.09 6.39 5.20
C ARG A 8 -0.45 6.12 6.66
N ASP A 9 -0.62 7.17 7.46
CA ASP A 9 -0.73 7.09 8.92
C ASP A 9 -2.18 6.92 9.43
N VAL A 10 -3.18 7.07 8.56
CA VAL A 10 -4.61 6.94 8.94
C VAL A 10 -4.98 5.51 9.29
N GLY A 11 -4.41 4.52 8.60
CA GLY A 11 -4.80 3.12 8.73
C GLY A 11 -3.62 2.14 8.72
N PRO A 12 -3.87 0.86 9.00
CA PRO A 12 -2.82 -0.14 9.12
C PRO A 12 -2.39 -0.76 7.77
N THR A 13 -3.04 -0.41 6.67
CA THR A 13 -2.83 -1.00 5.34
C THR A 13 -1.98 -0.12 4.45
N GLU A 14 -1.59 -0.67 3.31
CA GLU A 14 -1.19 0.17 2.18
C GLU A 14 -2.37 1.03 1.69
N VAL A 15 -2.04 2.11 0.99
CA VAL A 15 -2.99 3.00 0.30
C VAL A 15 -2.35 3.40 -1.01
N GLY A 16 -3.10 3.32 -2.11
CA GLY A 16 -2.64 3.68 -3.45
C GLY A 16 -3.47 4.81 -4.07
N GLY A 17 -2.86 5.59 -4.94
CA GLY A 17 -3.56 6.64 -5.67
C GLY A 17 -2.78 7.14 -6.89
N PHE A 18 -3.41 8.01 -7.64
CA PHE A 18 -2.86 8.61 -8.84
C PHE A 18 -2.26 9.98 -8.54
N GLY A 19 -1.03 10.20 -8.97
CA GLY A 19 -0.37 11.50 -8.89
C GLY A 19 -0.88 12.45 -9.97
N ILE A 20 -1.44 13.58 -9.55
CA ILE A 20 -1.89 14.67 -10.42
C ILE A 20 -0.75 15.66 -10.63
N SER A 21 -0.30 15.78 -11.87
CA SER A 21 0.92 16.51 -12.25
C SER A 21 0.62 17.91 -12.77
N ASN A 22 1.64 18.77 -12.70
CA ASN A 22 1.63 20.06 -13.39
C ASN A 22 1.56 19.85 -14.92
N ALA A 23 0.80 20.69 -15.63
CA ALA A 23 0.72 20.65 -17.09
C ALA A 23 2.07 20.99 -17.77
N ASP A 24 2.87 21.87 -17.16
CA ASP A 24 4.15 22.34 -17.71
C ASP A 24 5.34 21.49 -17.22
N ASP A 25 5.16 20.69 -16.17
CA ASP A 25 6.17 19.79 -15.61
C ASP A 25 5.50 18.51 -15.10
N LEU A 26 5.50 17.48 -15.93
CA LEU A 26 4.84 16.20 -15.65
C LEU A 26 5.48 15.41 -14.50
N LEU A 27 6.68 15.79 -14.02
CA LEU A 27 7.30 15.18 -12.84
C LEU A 27 7.04 15.99 -11.57
N LEU A 28 6.39 17.15 -11.68
CA LEU A 28 5.91 17.93 -10.54
C LEU A 28 4.49 17.50 -10.17
N VAL A 29 4.39 16.55 -9.24
CA VAL A 29 3.12 16.12 -8.65
C VAL A 29 2.59 17.20 -7.70
N LYS A 30 1.37 17.68 -7.95
CA LYS A 30 0.66 18.67 -7.15
C LYS A 30 -0.29 18.04 -6.14
N ASP A 31 -0.90 16.93 -6.50
CA ASP A 31 -1.86 16.23 -5.65
C ASP A 31 -1.79 14.71 -5.87
N ILE A 32 -2.36 13.97 -4.93
CA ILE A 32 -2.65 12.54 -5.05
C ILE A 32 -4.16 12.36 -4.90
N GLN A 33 -4.78 11.59 -5.78
CA GLN A 33 -6.19 11.26 -5.70
C GLN A 33 -6.37 9.76 -5.53
N LEU A 34 -7.16 9.37 -4.53
CA LEU A 34 -7.57 7.99 -4.32
C LEU A 34 -8.71 7.61 -5.27
N VAL A 35 -8.78 6.33 -5.56
CA VAL A 35 -9.93 5.64 -6.16
C VAL A 35 -10.33 4.51 -5.23
N GLU A 36 -11.54 4.00 -5.38
CA GLU A 36 -12.01 2.87 -4.60
C GLU A 36 -11.02 1.70 -4.73
N GLN A 37 -10.68 1.11 -3.59
CA GLN A 37 -9.63 0.13 -3.50
C GLN A 37 -9.79 -0.79 -2.30
N VAL A 38 -9.32 -2.02 -2.47
CA VAL A 38 -9.18 -3.00 -1.40
C VAL A 38 -7.72 -3.10 -1.00
N CYS A 39 -7.44 -2.85 0.26
CA CYS A 39 -6.08 -2.77 0.78
C CYS A 39 -5.81 -3.83 1.83
N THR A 40 -4.61 -4.39 1.79
CA THR A 40 -4.04 -5.20 2.86
C THR A 40 -2.79 -4.52 3.41
N VAL A 41 -2.12 -5.14 4.38
CA VAL A 41 -0.83 -4.66 4.89
C VAL A 41 0.32 -4.70 3.87
N VAL A 42 0.13 -5.35 2.72
CA VAL A 42 1.18 -5.59 1.70
C VAL A 42 0.68 -5.50 0.25
N SER A 43 -0.54 -4.99 0.03
CA SER A 43 -1.09 -4.87 -1.32
C SER A 43 -2.20 -3.82 -1.42
N VAL A 44 -2.33 -3.26 -2.61
CA VAL A 44 -3.46 -2.42 -3.04
C VAL A 44 -4.06 -3.00 -4.32
N GLU A 45 -5.38 -3.12 -4.36
CA GLU A 45 -6.14 -3.48 -5.55
C GLU A 45 -7.17 -2.40 -5.84
N PHE A 46 -7.08 -1.75 -7.01
CA PHE A 46 -8.04 -0.72 -7.43
C PHE A 46 -9.30 -1.34 -8.02
N ASP A 47 -10.44 -0.73 -7.72
CA ASP A 47 -11.69 -1.01 -8.41
C ASP A 47 -11.68 -0.42 -9.83
N ASP A 48 -11.96 -1.26 -10.82
CA ASP A 48 -11.85 -0.89 -12.25
C ASP A 48 -12.89 0.17 -12.66
N ASP A 49 -14.10 0.14 -12.07
CA ASP A 49 -15.16 1.12 -12.37
C ASP A 49 -14.80 2.49 -11.77
N SER A 50 -14.29 2.52 -10.53
CA SER A 50 -13.80 3.74 -9.89
C SER A 50 -12.60 4.35 -10.63
N VAL A 51 -11.70 3.52 -11.19
CA VAL A 51 -10.63 4.00 -12.07
C VAL A 51 -11.20 4.62 -13.34
N ALA A 52 -12.21 4.03 -13.97
CA ALA A 52 -12.85 4.58 -15.16
C ALA A 52 -13.50 5.95 -14.87
N ASP A 53 -14.27 6.04 -13.77
CA ASP A 53 -14.90 7.28 -13.32
C ASP A 53 -13.86 8.37 -13.01
N PHE A 54 -12.74 8.00 -12.39
CA PHE A 54 -11.61 8.90 -12.20
C PHE A 54 -11.10 9.44 -13.53
N PHE A 55 -10.85 8.58 -14.53
CA PHE A 55 -10.35 9.02 -15.84
C PHE A 55 -11.30 10.01 -16.52
N ASP A 56 -12.60 9.72 -16.52
CA ASP A 56 -13.62 10.59 -17.10
C ASP A 56 -13.65 11.95 -16.37
N SER A 57 -13.62 11.95 -15.03
CA SER A 57 -13.60 13.19 -14.24
C SER A 57 -12.36 14.08 -14.52
N GLN A 58 -11.20 13.47 -14.76
CA GLN A 58 -9.97 14.21 -15.06
C GLN A 58 -10.00 14.82 -16.47
N VAL A 59 -10.58 14.10 -17.42
CA VAL A 59 -10.79 14.59 -18.79
C VAL A 59 -11.80 15.73 -18.82
N ASP A 60 -12.91 15.62 -18.08
CA ASP A 60 -13.90 16.68 -17.93
C ASP A 60 -13.31 17.94 -17.26
N ALA A 61 -12.36 17.75 -16.35
CA ALA A 61 -11.56 18.84 -15.77
C ALA A 61 -10.50 19.41 -16.73
N GLY A 62 -10.43 18.93 -17.98
CA GLY A 62 -9.56 19.42 -19.04
C GLY A 62 -8.11 18.94 -18.97
N ARG A 63 -7.81 17.93 -18.14
CA ARG A 63 -6.45 17.38 -18.00
C ARG A 63 -6.15 16.36 -19.09
N GLN A 64 -4.89 16.31 -19.49
CA GLN A 64 -4.39 15.26 -20.39
C GLN A 64 -4.01 14.01 -19.60
N PRO A 65 -4.12 12.79 -20.18
CA PRO A 65 -3.74 11.54 -19.50
C PRO A 65 -2.32 11.55 -18.92
N GLU A 66 -1.38 12.26 -19.56
CA GLU A 66 -0.02 12.41 -19.06
C GLU A 66 0.06 13.06 -17.68
N GLN A 67 -0.96 13.85 -17.32
CA GLN A 67 -1.00 14.57 -16.05
C GLN A 67 -1.52 13.71 -14.90
N PHE A 68 -2.35 12.69 -15.15
CA PHE A 68 -3.04 11.97 -14.06
C PHE A 68 -2.94 10.44 -14.15
N ALA A 69 -2.68 9.88 -15.33
CA ALA A 69 -2.69 8.43 -15.56
C ALA A 69 -1.28 7.80 -15.65
N ARG A 70 -0.22 8.54 -15.29
CA ARG A 70 1.18 8.10 -15.47
C ARG A 70 1.92 7.85 -14.16
N ILE A 71 1.45 8.39 -13.05
CA ILE A 71 2.15 8.34 -11.77
C ILE A 71 1.29 7.58 -10.79
N TRP A 72 1.72 6.37 -10.45
CA TRP A 72 1.16 5.61 -9.35
C TRP A 72 1.95 5.89 -8.09
N ILE A 73 1.23 6.21 -7.01
CA ILE A 73 1.79 6.47 -5.71
C ILE A 73 1.12 5.51 -4.73
N HIS A 74 1.90 4.76 -3.96
CA HIS A 74 1.36 3.97 -2.86
C HIS A 74 2.21 4.05 -1.61
N THR A 75 1.63 3.66 -0.48
CA THR A 75 2.25 3.73 0.84
C THR A 75 2.55 2.35 1.38
N HIS A 76 3.69 2.19 2.04
CA HIS A 76 3.97 1.02 2.86
C HIS A 76 3.85 1.43 4.34
N PRO A 77 3.02 0.73 5.14
CA PRO A 77 2.90 1.01 6.57
C PRO A 77 4.14 0.59 7.38
N GLY A 78 5.12 -0.09 6.77
CA GLY A 78 6.41 -0.41 7.39
C GLY A 78 7.56 0.45 6.87
N ALA A 79 8.77 0.22 7.40
CA ALA A 79 9.95 1.02 7.09
C ALA A 79 10.56 0.81 5.69
N SER A 80 10.25 -0.30 5.00
CA SER A 80 10.85 -0.61 3.70
C SER A 80 10.07 0.03 2.55
N PRO A 81 10.67 0.93 1.75
CA PRO A 81 10.02 1.49 0.57
C PRO A 81 10.23 0.62 -0.68
N SER A 82 10.92 -0.51 -0.60
CA SER A 82 11.22 -1.33 -1.78
C SER A 82 9.96 -2.02 -2.31
N PRO A 83 9.74 -2.06 -3.64
CA PRO A 83 8.54 -2.68 -4.21
C PRO A 83 8.51 -4.18 -3.93
N SER A 84 7.32 -4.68 -3.63
CA SER A 84 7.01 -6.10 -3.54
C SER A 84 6.86 -6.74 -4.93
N GLY A 85 6.75 -8.08 -4.99
CA GLY A 85 6.41 -8.76 -6.25
C GLY A 85 5.02 -8.35 -6.78
N THR A 86 4.07 -8.11 -5.87
CA THR A 86 2.72 -7.64 -6.18
C THR A 86 2.75 -6.22 -6.76
N ASP A 87 3.61 -5.34 -6.25
CA ASP A 87 3.78 -3.98 -6.77
C ASP A 87 4.31 -4.01 -8.20
N GLU A 88 5.30 -4.87 -8.47
CA GLU A 88 5.89 -5.05 -9.79
C GLU A 88 4.87 -5.59 -10.81
N GLU A 89 4.05 -6.55 -10.40
CA GLU A 89 2.97 -7.11 -11.22
C GLU A 89 1.90 -6.06 -11.52
N THR A 90 1.42 -5.34 -10.49
CA THR A 90 0.42 -4.27 -10.62
C THR A 90 0.93 -3.17 -11.55
N PHE A 91 2.17 -2.71 -11.34
CA PHE A 91 2.76 -1.67 -12.18
C PHE A 91 2.92 -2.11 -13.63
N LYS A 92 3.32 -3.37 -13.86
CA LYS A 92 3.39 -3.92 -15.22
C LYS A 92 2.02 -4.06 -15.86
N ARG A 93 1.01 -4.54 -15.12
CA ARG A 93 -0.36 -4.75 -15.62
C ARG A 93 -1.03 -3.42 -15.97
N CYS A 94 -1.01 -2.46 -15.05
CA CYS A 94 -1.77 -1.22 -15.17
C CYS A 94 -1.03 -0.13 -15.95
N PHE A 95 0.30 -0.12 -15.90
CA PHE A 95 1.13 0.95 -16.50
C PHE A 95 2.17 0.44 -17.51
N GLY A 96 2.17 -0.85 -17.85
CA GLY A 96 3.11 -1.40 -18.82
C GLY A 96 2.85 -0.99 -20.28
N GLY A 97 1.62 -0.57 -20.59
CA GLY A 97 1.20 -0.24 -21.96
C GLY A 97 1.41 1.22 -22.37
N VAL A 98 1.87 2.10 -21.47
CA VAL A 98 1.95 3.55 -21.71
C VAL A 98 3.38 3.98 -22.04
N ASP A 99 3.57 5.14 -22.69
CA ASP A 99 4.89 5.60 -23.12
C ASP A 99 5.90 5.76 -21.97
N TRP A 100 5.41 6.21 -20.81
CA TRP A 100 6.17 6.31 -19.57
C TRP A 100 5.25 6.20 -18.36
N ALA A 101 5.78 5.71 -17.25
CA ALA A 101 5.07 5.66 -15.99
C ALA A 101 6.05 5.77 -14.81
N VAL A 102 5.55 6.26 -13.68
CA VAL A 102 6.31 6.37 -12.43
C VAL A 102 5.60 5.59 -11.35
N MET A 103 6.37 4.80 -10.60
CA MET A 103 5.97 4.23 -9.32
C MET A 103 6.68 5.03 -8.22
N HIS A 104 5.91 5.53 -7.26
CA HIS A 104 6.42 6.15 -6.05
C HIS A 104 5.88 5.43 -4.81
N ILE A 105 6.78 5.05 -3.91
CA ILE A 105 6.44 4.40 -2.65
C ILE A 105 6.89 5.29 -1.51
N LEU A 106 5.99 5.57 -0.57
CA LEU A 106 6.30 6.20 0.71
C LEU A 106 6.18 5.17 1.83
N ALA A 107 7.28 4.92 2.53
CA ALA A 107 7.34 4.10 3.72
C ALA A 107 7.38 4.96 5.00
N GLU A 108 7.40 4.31 6.17
CA GLU A 108 7.66 4.97 7.45
C GLU A 108 8.99 5.74 7.44
N GLU A 109 9.11 6.68 8.38
CA GLU A 109 10.30 7.55 8.55
C GLU A 109 10.65 8.43 7.33
N GLY A 110 9.74 8.51 6.34
CA GLY A 110 9.96 9.28 5.11
C GLY A 110 10.86 8.58 4.10
N ASN A 111 11.09 7.28 4.27
CA ASN A 111 11.80 6.46 3.30
C ASN A 111 11.00 6.38 1.99
N THR A 112 11.65 6.57 0.85
CA THR A 112 10.96 6.59 -0.45
C THR A 112 11.64 5.74 -1.50
N TYR A 113 10.83 5.20 -2.41
CA TYR A 113 11.27 4.55 -3.62
C TYR A 113 10.60 5.25 -4.79
N THR A 114 11.37 5.69 -5.78
CA THR A 114 10.80 6.26 -7.02
C THR A 114 11.49 5.65 -8.23
N ARG A 115 10.70 5.09 -9.15
CA ARG A 115 11.20 4.56 -10.40
C ARG A 115 10.34 5.06 -11.55
N ALA A 116 10.99 5.63 -12.56
CA ALA A 116 10.37 5.87 -13.86
C ALA A 116 10.70 4.72 -14.80
N ARG A 117 9.70 4.24 -15.52
CA ARG A 117 9.82 3.33 -16.66
C ARG A 117 9.43 4.11 -17.91
N PHE A 118 10.23 3.97 -18.96
CA PHE A 118 9.95 4.50 -20.29
C PHE A 118 9.85 3.30 -21.22
N ASN A 119 8.74 3.21 -21.97
CA ASN A 119 8.49 2.12 -22.92
C ASN A 119 8.71 2.56 -24.37
N VAL A 120 9.08 3.82 -24.59
CA VAL A 120 9.50 4.34 -25.89
C VAL A 120 10.95 3.90 -26.21
N GLY A 121 11.20 3.53 -27.47
CA GLY A 121 12.53 3.10 -27.92
C GLY A 121 12.93 1.72 -27.33
N PRO A 122 14.18 1.51 -26.88
CA PRO A 122 14.61 0.22 -26.34
C PRO A 122 13.97 -0.13 -24.98
N GLY A 123 13.21 0.80 -24.40
CA GLY A 123 12.72 0.72 -23.03
C GLY A 123 13.84 0.97 -22.01
N THR A 124 13.57 1.73 -20.96
CA THR A 124 14.54 1.96 -19.89
C THR A 124 13.84 2.21 -18.55
N GLU A 125 14.53 1.90 -17.47
CA GLU A 125 14.10 2.20 -16.10
C GLU A 125 15.15 3.04 -15.38
N HIS A 126 14.70 4.07 -14.67
CA HIS A 126 15.57 4.97 -13.94
C HIS A 126 15.05 5.17 -12.51
N ARG A 127 15.97 5.02 -11.54
CA ARG A 127 15.74 5.46 -10.17
C ARG A 127 15.75 6.98 -10.13
N LEU A 128 14.64 7.56 -9.67
CA LEU A 128 14.52 9.00 -9.52
C LEU A 128 14.73 9.39 -8.06
N ARG A 129 15.35 10.55 -7.85
CA ARG A 129 15.39 11.20 -6.54
C ARG A 129 14.14 12.06 -6.40
N CYS A 130 13.32 11.79 -5.38
CA CYS A 130 12.19 12.62 -5.04
C CYS A 130 12.60 13.74 -4.07
N ARG A 131 11.96 14.91 -4.19
CA ARG A 131 12.09 16.02 -3.23
C ARG A 131 10.79 16.79 -3.14
N THR A 132 10.49 17.33 -1.97
CA THR A 132 9.40 18.29 -1.80
C THR A 132 9.83 19.66 -2.32
N VAL A 133 9.00 20.28 -3.14
CA VAL A 133 9.21 21.62 -3.69
C VAL A 133 8.29 22.60 -2.95
N PHE A 134 8.88 23.61 -2.31
CA PHE A 134 8.14 24.64 -1.55
C PHE A 134 8.00 25.97 -2.30
N SER A 135 8.50 26.06 -3.54
CA SER A 135 8.48 27.29 -4.35
C SER A 135 7.16 27.57 -5.04
N SER A 136 6.21 26.63 -4.98
CA SER A 136 4.89 26.76 -5.59
C SER A 136 3.84 26.98 -4.51
N GLU A 137 2.80 27.75 -4.81
CA GLU A 137 1.65 27.89 -3.91
C GLU A 137 0.92 26.55 -3.79
N PHE A 138 0.49 26.22 -2.57
CA PHE A 138 -0.30 25.04 -2.26
C PHE A 138 -1.34 25.39 -1.19
N PRO A 139 -2.53 24.76 -1.22
CA PRO A 139 -3.53 24.96 -0.17
C PRO A 139 -3.02 24.48 1.19
N ALA A 140 -3.59 25.02 2.27
CA ALA A 140 -3.32 24.52 3.61
C ALA A 140 -3.72 23.04 3.73
N SER A 141 -3.17 22.34 4.73
CA SER A 141 -3.55 20.95 5.00
C SER A 141 -5.01 20.88 5.44
N ASP A 142 -5.78 20.00 4.79
CA ASP A 142 -7.18 19.75 5.10
C ASP A 142 -7.36 18.27 5.47
N HIS A 143 -7.14 17.96 6.75
CA HIS A 143 -7.17 16.58 7.22
C HIS A 143 -8.60 16.00 7.21
N GLU A 144 -9.63 16.85 7.28
CA GLU A 144 -11.03 16.39 7.24
C GLU A 144 -11.38 15.91 5.83
N GLU A 145 -11.05 16.70 4.81
CA GLU A 145 -11.20 16.31 3.41
C GLU A 145 -10.43 15.01 3.10
N TRP A 146 -9.17 14.91 3.54
CA TRP A 146 -8.36 13.72 3.28
C TRP A 146 -8.86 12.48 4.01
N PHE A 147 -9.44 12.65 5.20
CA PHE A 147 -10.05 11.54 5.93
C PHE A 147 -11.32 11.05 5.25
N MET A 148 -12.17 11.97 4.77
CA MET A 148 -13.37 11.61 4.01
C MET A 148 -12.99 10.85 2.73
N GLU A 149 -12.01 11.36 1.97
CA GLU A 149 -11.50 10.66 0.79
C GLU A 149 -10.96 9.26 1.14
N TYR A 150 -10.23 9.12 2.25
CA TYR A 150 -9.78 7.81 2.72
C TYR A 150 -10.97 6.88 3.03
N CYS A 151 -11.97 7.35 3.79
CA CYS A 151 -13.13 6.55 4.15
C CYS A 151 -13.98 6.14 2.94
N ASP A 152 -14.11 7.01 1.95
CA ASP A 152 -14.91 6.75 0.76
C ASP A 152 -14.23 5.77 -0.18
N ASN A 153 -12.88 5.72 -0.19
CA ASN A 153 -12.13 4.96 -1.18
C ASN A 153 -11.43 3.72 -0.64
N VAL A 154 -11.09 3.65 0.66
CA VAL A 154 -10.24 2.58 1.20
C VAL A 154 -11.06 1.53 1.95
N THR A 155 -11.14 0.33 1.39
CA THR A 155 -11.64 -0.86 2.08
C THR A 155 -10.50 -1.68 2.66
N VAL A 156 -10.43 -1.76 3.99
CA VAL A 156 -9.43 -2.59 4.69
C VAL A 156 -9.84 -4.07 4.64
N TYR A 157 -8.99 -4.89 4.06
CA TYR A 157 -9.11 -6.35 4.06
C TYR A 157 -7.97 -6.98 4.88
N ASP A 158 -8.33 -7.61 6.01
CA ASP A 158 -7.40 -8.41 6.81
C ASP A 158 -7.63 -9.91 6.51
N PRO A 159 -6.80 -10.54 5.65
CA PRO A 159 -6.91 -11.96 5.36
C PRO A 159 -6.63 -12.85 6.59
N PHE A 160 -6.03 -12.30 7.65
CA PHE A 160 -5.68 -13.02 8.87
C PHE A 160 -6.69 -12.81 10.00
N ALA A 161 -7.70 -11.95 9.85
CA ALA A 161 -8.70 -11.69 10.87
C ALA A 161 -9.45 -12.97 11.32
N SER A 162 -9.72 -13.88 10.38
CA SER A 162 -10.36 -15.18 10.69
C SER A 162 -9.45 -16.11 11.49
N SER A 163 -8.14 -16.09 11.24
CA SER A 163 -7.15 -16.87 12.00
C SER A 163 -6.92 -16.35 13.41
N ARG A 164 -7.01 -15.02 13.62
CA ARG A 164 -6.90 -14.40 14.94
C ARG A 164 -8.09 -14.75 15.83
N LEU A 165 -9.31 -14.71 15.30
CA LEU A 165 -10.51 -15.14 16.05
C LEU A 165 -10.44 -16.61 16.47
N LEU A 166 -9.84 -17.47 15.64
CA LEU A 166 -9.58 -18.87 15.99
C LEU A 166 -8.49 -18.99 17.06
N ALA A 167 -7.37 -18.26 16.92
CA ALA A 167 -6.27 -18.28 17.89
C ALA A 167 -6.71 -17.72 19.26
N ASP A 168 -7.48 -16.63 19.29
CA ASP A 168 -8.04 -16.03 20.50
C ASP A 168 -9.05 -16.98 21.16
N ALA A 169 -9.84 -17.72 20.36
CA ALA A 169 -10.72 -18.79 20.87
C ALA A 169 -9.96 -20.01 21.41
N TYR A 170 -8.74 -20.27 20.92
CA TYR A 170 -7.84 -21.30 21.46
C TYR A 170 -7.12 -20.85 22.73
N ASP A 171 -6.85 -19.54 22.88
CA ASP A 171 -6.20 -18.95 24.06
C ASP A 171 -7.19 -18.75 25.22
N GLU A 172 -8.48 -18.44 24.94
CA GLU A 172 -9.56 -18.44 25.95
C GLU A 172 -9.97 -19.83 26.42
N ALA A 173 -9.60 -20.90 25.70
CA ALA A 173 -9.78 -22.26 26.15
C ALA A 173 -8.68 -22.62 27.16
N ASP A 174 -8.81 -22.13 28.39
CA ASP A 174 -7.94 -22.39 29.56
C ASP A 174 -7.34 -23.81 29.59
N TRP A 175 -6.08 -23.93 29.14
CA TRP A 175 -5.27 -25.14 29.22
C TRP A 175 -4.64 -25.39 30.61
N TRP A 176 -5.21 -24.84 31.69
CA TRP A 176 -4.70 -25.04 33.06
C TRP A 176 -5.69 -25.64 34.07
N GLU A 177 -6.96 -25.91 33.73
CA GLU A 177 -7.92 -26.51 34.68
C GLU A 177 -8.10 -28.05 34.60
N GLN A 178 -7.27 -28.77 33.85
CA GLN A 178 -7.25 -30.24 33.94
C GLN A 178 -6.08 -30.70 34.81
N ALA A 179 -6.34 -30.84 36.11
CA ALA A 179 -5.44 -31.55 37.01
C ALA A 179 -5.16 -32.95 36.45
N PRO A 180 -3.90 -33.42 36.41
CA PRO A 180 -3.58 -34.75 35.90
C PRO A 180 -4.32 -35.79 36.73
N SER A 181 -5.21 -36.55 36.08
CA SER A 181 -5.88 -37.67 36.73
C SER A 181 -4.83 -38.74 37.10
N ALA A 182 -5.07 -39.46 38.19
CA ALA A 182 -4.15 -40.45 38.75
C ALA A 182 -3.88 -41.69 37.85
N ALA A 183 -4.24 -41.64 36.56
CA ALA A 183 -4.09 -42.73 35.60
C ALA A 183 -2.74 -42.72 34.84
N ASP A 184 -1.98 -41.63 34.83
CA ASP A 184 -0.69 -41.55 34.11
C ASP A 184 0.53 -41.70 35.05
N ARG A 185 0.41 -42.62 36.00
CA ARG A 185 1.58 -43.16 36.69
C ARG A 185 1.78 -44.58 36.19
N TRP A 186 2.83 -44.79 35.40
CA TRP A 186 3.71 -45.96 35.21
C TRP A 186 4.40 -45.79 33.85
N SER A 187 5.71 -45.88 33.67
CA SER A 187 6.83 -46.20 34.56
C SER A 187 8.13 -45.84 33.83
N ASP A 188 8.91 -44.92 34.38
CA ASP A 188 10.35 -44.86 34.11
C ASP A 188 11.02 -45.93 34.98
N SER A 189 11.61 -46.95 34.34
CA SER A 189 12.77 -47.65 34.89
C SER A 189 13.43 -48.48 33.80
N LEU A 190 14.57 -48.00 33.28
CA LEU A 190 15.87 -48.65 33.45
C LEU A 190 16.95 -47.86 32.70
N LEU A 191 17.69 -47.07 33.47
CA LEU A 191 19.06 -46.72 33.15
C LEU A 191 19.97 -47.87 33.62
N GLU A 192 20.90 -48.25 32.73
CA GLU A 192 22.26 -48.74 32.97
C GLU A 192 22.51 -49.93 33.92
N ALA A 193 22.97 -51.05 33.35
CA ALA A 193 24.09 -51.85 33.87
C ALA A 193 24.63 -52.77 32.76
N GLY A 194 25.93 -52.69 32.49
CA GLY A 194 26.59 -53.39 31.39
C GLY A 194 26.86 -54.89 31.62
N LEU A 195 27.21 -55.56 30.51
CA LEU A 195 28.24 -56.58 30.35
C LEU A 195 28.49 -56.81 28.86
#